data_AF-A0A1S8K994-F1
#
_entry.id   AF-A0A1S8K994-F1
#
_cell.length_a   1.000
_cell.length_b   1.000
_cell.length_c   1.000
_cell.angle_alpha   90.00
_cell.angle_beta   90.00
_cell.angle_gamma   90.00
#
_symmetry.space_group_name_H-M   'P 1'
#
loop_
_entity.id
_entity.type
_entity.pdbx_description
1 polymer ?
#
loop_
_entity_poly.entity_id
_entity_poly.type
_entity_poly.pdbx_seq_one_letter_code
_entity_poly.pdbx_strand_id
1 'polypeptide(L)' 'DIVGKILGSDELGIYVGKDKIHYDEIRHIEFYQDNKWSRLE' A
#
# COMPACT_ATOMS: atom_id res chain seq x y z
N ASP A 1 -10.75 3.04 2.78
CA ASP A 1 -9.29 3.27 2.73
C ASP A 1 -8.57 2.10 3.38
N ILE A 2 -7.51 1.58 2.76
CA ILE A 2 -6.76 0.42 3.25
C ILE A 2 -5.31 0.85 3.44
N VAL A 3 -4.82 0.74 4.68
CA VAL A 3 -3.42 1.03 5.02
C VAL A 3 -2.77 -0.27 5.49
N GLY A 4 -1.69 -0.66 4.83
CA GLY A 4 -1.00 -1.89 5.18
C GLY A 4 0.22 -2.13 4.31
N LYS A 5 0.83 -3.30 4.50
CA LYS A 5 2.00 -3.70 3.71
C LYS A 5 1.54 -4.46 2.48
N ILE A 6 2.05 -4.06 1.32
CA ILE A 6 1.87 -4.81 0.07
C ILE A 6 2.63 -6.13 0.23
N LEU A 7 1.90 -7.24 0.15
CA LEU A 7 2.48 -8.59 0.22
C LEU A 7 2.80 -9.13 -1.17
N GLY A 8 2.08 -8.65 -2.19
CA GLY A 8 2.27 -9.04 -3.58
C GLY A 8 1.13 -8.53 -4.45
N SER A 9 1.21 -8.79 -5.75
CA SER A 9 0.18 -8.42 -6.71
C SER A 9 -0.02 -9.54 -7.73
N ASP A 10 -1.23 -9.59 -8.28
CA ASP A 10 -1.56 -10.40 -9.45
C ASP A 10 -2.11 -9.53 -10.57
N GLU A 11 -2.62 -10.17 -11.63
CA GLU A 11 -3.13 -9.51 -12.83
C GLU A 11 -4.39 -8.67 -12.58
N LEU A 12 -5.11 -8.91 -11.48
CA LEU A 12 -6.39 -8.27 -11.17
C LEU A 12 -6.29 -7.29 -10.00
N GLY A 13 -5.29 -7.41 -9.15
CA GLY A 13 -5.16 -6.53 -7.99
C GLY A 13 -3.90 -6.70 -7.14
N ILE A 14 -3.88 -5.98 -6.03
CA ILE A 14 -2.80 -5.97 -5.05
C ILE A 14 -3.30 -6.58 -3.73
N TYR A 15 -2.47 -7.38 -3.09
CA TYR A 15 -2.72 -7.93 -1.77
C TYR A 15 -2.07 -7.05 -0.71
N VAL A 16 -2.88 -6.46 0.17
CA VAL A 16 -2.43 -5.64 1.29
C VAL A 16 -2.86 -6.35 2.57
N GLY A 17 -1.90 -6.96 3.28
CA GLY A 17 -2.20 -7.82 4.43
C GLY A 17 -3.04 -9.04 4.04
N LYS A 18 -4.27 -9.16 4.57
CA LYS A 18 -5.19 -10.27 4.23
C LYS A 18 -6.22 -9.88 3.16
N ASP A 19 -6.22 -8.63 2.75
CA ASP A 19 -7.20 -8.07 1.85
C ASP A 19 -6.64 -8.00 0.43
N LYS A 20 -7.49 -8.31 -0.55
CA LYS A 20 -7.21 -8.15 -1.97
C LYS A 20 -7.97 -6.95 -2.49
N ILE A 21 -7.27 -6.05 -3.17
CA ILE A 21 -7.83 -4.83 -3.74
C ILE A 21 -7.67 -4.91 -5.25
N HIS A 22 -8.77 -4.82 -6.00
CA HIS A 22 -8.69 -4.82 -7.47
C HIS A 22 -8.28 -3.45 -8.02
N TYR A 23 -7.60 -3.44 -9.16
CA TYR A 23 -7.06 -2.20 -9.72
C TYR A 23 -8.13 -1.17 -10.09
N ASP A 24 -9.32 -1.60 -10.52
CA ASP A 24 -10.42 -0.68 -10.88
C ASP A 24 -11.01 0.05 -9.67
N GLU A 25 -10.85 -0.54 -8.48
CA GLU A 25 -11.32 0.02 -7.22
C GLU A 25 -10.36 1.10 -6.68
N ILE A 26 -9.10 1.11 -7.12
CA ILE A 26 -8.09 2.03 -6.64
C ILE A 26 -8.21 3.39 -7.33
N ARG A 27 -8.58 4.41 -6.56
CA ARG A 27 -8.67 5.80 -7.05
C ARG A 27 -7.44 6.64 -6.75
N HIS A 28 -6.72 6.31 -5.68
CA HIS A 28 -5.50 7.01 -5.25
C HIS A 28 -4.61 6.07 -4.44
N ILE A 29 -3.29 6.17 -4.62
CA ILE A 29 -2.29 5.41 -3.86
C ILE A 29 -1.28 6.40 -3.29
N GLU A 30 -0.99 6.27 -2.00
CA GLU A 30 0.08 7.00 -1.33
C GLU A 30 1.06 6.02 -0.69
N PHE A 31 2.34 6.18 -0.98
CA PHE A 31 3.39 5.41 -0.32
C PHE A 31 3.82 6.14 0.94
N TYR A 32 3.47 5.57 2.08
CA TYR A 32 3.97 6.07 3.36
C TYR A 32 5.41 5.59 3.55
N GLN A 33 6.36 6.50 3.42
CA GLN A 33 7.72 6.28 3.88
C GLN A 33 7.81 6.77 5.33
N ASP A 34 8.18 5.88 6.25
CA ASP A 34 8.46 6.28 7.63
C ASP A 34 9.72 7.15 7.66
N ASN A 35 9.52 8.45 7.55
CA ASN A 35 10.53 9.44 7.87
C ASN A 35 10.45 9.65 9.38
N LYS A 36 11.07 8.71 10.12
CA LYS A 36 11.27 8.86 11.55
C LYS A 36 11.88 10.24 11.79
N TRP A 37 11.25 11.05 12.64
CA TRP A 37 11.69 12.43 12.96
C TRP A 37 13.16 12.52 13.41
N SER A 38 13.75 11.42 13.89
CA SER A 38 15.16 11.31 14.28
C SER A 38 16.11 10.97 13.13
N ARG A 39 15.60 10.75 11.92
CA ARG A 39 16.38 10.71 10.68
C ARG A 39 16.57 12.14 10.19
N LEU A 40 17.10 12.97 11.08
CA LEU A 40 17.79 14.19 10.76
C LEU A 40 19.20 13.77 10.32
N GLU A 41 19.65 14.23 9.15
CA GLU A 41 21.08 14.54 9.04
C GLU A 41 21.45 15.59 10.10
#